data_AF-A0A1F4USF2-F1
#
_entry.id   AF-A0A1F4USF2-F1
#
_cell.length_a   1.000
_cell.length_b   1.000
_cell.length_c   1.000
_cell.angle_alpha   90.00
_cell.angle_beta   90.00
_cell.angle_gamma   90.00
#
_symmetry.space_group_name_H-M   'P 1'
#
loop_
_entity.id
_entity.type
_entity.pdbx_description
1 polymer ?
#
loop_
_entity_poly.entity_id
_entity_poly.type
_entity_poly.pdbx_seq_one_letter_code
_entity_poly.pdbx_strand_id
1 'polypeptide(L)'
;MEVISEYLKTSRLYKTINFSLVVIGFLLFRPIATIMDVLSIIFLFLIFGVLIYGGLYSLNYIFDQRDKIIKKQISNVFCIAVANILLGLLLIFIFYKQIVALIVLLCIINILYTILIRPYSLILAMILIATTGPIKVLIGTTLANGVIVNIAPLLISHYLSSVAFHALKNYYKNILSFVDMIKIVGMIIVLLIILTLISILIFKVYYSIIFVLFTVLNTSLTLKNNKYRSLSKYIMHIRTR
;
A
#
# COMPACT_ATOMS: atom_id res chain seq x y z
N MET A 1 4.82 30.27 4.50
CA MET A 1 5.80 29.17 4.29
C MET A 1 5.61 28.01 5.26
N GLU A 2 5.27 28.24 6.53
CA GLU A 2 5.07 27.17 7.53
C GLU A 2 4.04 26.10 7.12
N VAL A 3 2.88 26.51 6.59
CA VAL A 3 1.81 25.59 6.14
C VAL A 3 2.27 24.65 5.02
N ILE A 4 3.10 25.13 4.09
CA ILE A 4 3.64 24.31 2.99
C ILE A 4 4.67 23.31 3.52
N SER A 5 5.55 23.74 4.42
CA SER A 5 6.52 22.85 5.07
C SER A 5 5.81 21.74 5.84
N GLU A 6 4.74 22.08 6.56
CA GLU A 6 3.94 21.12 7.31
C GLU A 6 3.18 20.15 6.39
N TYR A 7 2.61 20.63 5.29
CA TYR A 7 2.01 19.76 4.27
C TYR A 7 3.03 18.79 3.65
N LEU A 8 4.25 19.23 3.32
CA LEU A 8 5.30 18.37 2.77
C LEU A 8 5.74 17.29 3.78
N LYS A 9 5.77 17.62 5.07
CA LYS A 9 6.06 16.63 6.13
C LYS A 9 4.92 15.61 6.29
N THR A 10 3.66 16.06 6.21
CA THR A 10 2.47 15.22 6.45
C THR A 10 2.08 14.36 5.25
N SER A 11 2.35 14.83 4.03
CA SER A 11 2.14 14.07 2.78
C SER A 11 3.06 12.85 2.66
N ARG A 12 4.14 12.77 3.45
CA ARG A 12 5.04 11.60 3.55
C ARG A 12 5.46 11.08 2.18
N LEU A 13 5.99 11.97 1.33
CA LEU A 13 6.36 11.65 -0.05
C LEU A 13 7.26 10.41 -0.18
N TYR A 14 8.10 10.08 0.80
CA TYR A 14 8.88 8.83 0.79
C TYR A 14 8.02 7.54 0.73
N LYS A 15 6.76 7.58 1.19
CA LYS A 15 5.81 6.45 1.11
C LYS A 15 5.19 6.28 -0.28
N THR A 16 5.41 7.21 -1.20
CA THR A 16 5.05 7.02 -2.61
C THR A 16 5.91 5.97 -3.29
N ILE A 17 6.93 5.41 -2.62
CA ILE A 17 7.61 4.17 -3.05
C ILE A 17 6.63 3.03 -3.29
N ASN A 18 5.44 3.05 -2.66
CA ASN A 18 4.38 2.09 -2.93
C ASN A 18 3.82 2.19 -4.36
N PHE A 19 4.09 3.28 -5.09
CA PHE A 19 3.81 3.43 -6.52
C PHE A 19 4.64 2.44 -7.37
N SER A 20 5.75 1.92 -6.84
CA SER A 20 6.50 0.84 -7.50
C SER A 20 5.62 -0.36 -7.86
N LEU A 21 4.54 -0.63 -7.11
CA LEU A 21 3.56 -1.68 -7.46
C LEU A 21 2.79 -1.38 -8.76
N VAL A 22 2.52 -0.10 -9.05
CA VAL A 22 1.92 0.31 -10.34
C VAL A 22 2.92 0.07 -11.46
N VAL A 23 4.19 0.44 -11.24
CA VAL A 23 5.26 0.22 -12.23
C VAL A 23 5.48 -1.28 -12.48
N ILE A 24 5.53 -2.09 -11.42
CA ILE A 24 5.63 -3.55 -11.53
C ILE A 24 4.44 -4.10 -12.33
N GLY A 25 3.22 -3.67 -12.01
CA GLY A 25 2.03 -4.07 -12.76
C GLY A 25 2.11 -3.72 -14.25
N PHE A 26 2.62 -2.54 -14.58
CA PHE A 26 2.82 -2.12 -15.97
C PHE A 26 3.84 -2.99 -16.70
N LEU A 27 5.03 -3.19 -16.09
CA LEU A 27 6.14 -3.94 -16.69
C LEU A 27 5.84 -5.43 -16.86
N LEU A 28 4.92 -6.00 -16.09
CA LEU A 28 4.46 -7.40 -16.27
C LEU A 28 3.87 -7.66 -17.66
N PHE A 29 3.28 -6.63 -18.30
CA PHE A 29 2.63 -6.76 -19.61
C PHE A 29 3.33 -5.92 -20.71
N ARG A 30 4.09 -4.89 -20.33
CA ARG A 30 4.95 -4.13 -21.23
C ARG A 30 6.39 -4.11 -20.71
N PRO A 31 7.15 -5.21 -20.87
CA PRO A 31 8.52 -5.30 -20.38
C PRO A 31 9.48 -4.37 -21.14
N ILE A 32 9.17 -4.06 -22.40
CA ILE A 32 9.90 -3.08 -23.21
C ILE A 32 9.07 -1.80 -23.25
N ALA A 33 9.40 -0.84 -22.39
CA ALA A 33 8.72 0.44 -22.31
C ALA A 33 9.30 1.42 -23.33
N THR A 34 8.44 2.11 -24.07
CA THR A 34 8.82 3.24 -24.92
C THR A 34 9.06 4.50 -24.08
N ILE A 35 9.70 5.52 -24.66
CA ILE A 35 9.86 6.83 -23.99
C ILE A 35 8.50 7.43 -23.60
N MET A 36 7.48 7.28 -24.45
CA MET A 36 6.12 7.76 -24.16
C MET A 36 5.49 7.00 -22.98
N ASP A 37 5.75 5.70 -22.85
CA ASP A 37 5.30 4.92 -21.71
C ASP A 37 5.95 5.43 -20.41
N VAL A 38 7.26 5.68 -20.43
CA VAL A 38 8.00 6.21 -19.27
C VAL A 38 7.46 7.58 -18.86
N LEU A 39 7.26 8.49 -19.81
CA LEU A 39 6.69 9.81 -19.54
C LEU A 39 5.28 9.70 -18.96
N SER A 40 4.45 8.80 -19.48
CA SER A 40 3.12 8.54 -18.94
C SER A 40 3.15 8.00 -17.51
N ILE A 41 4.08 7.09 -17.19
CA ILE A 41 4.26 6.56 -15.82
C ILE A 41 4.73 7.66 -14.86
N ILE A 42 5.66 8.52 -15.29
CA ILE A 42 6.13 9.66 -14.49
C ILE A 42 4.99 10.66 -14.26
N PHE A 43 4.21 10.97 -15.29
CA PHE A 43 3.08 11.88 -15.17
C PHE A 43 2.01 11.31 -14.22
N LEU A 44 1.72 10.01 -14.34
CA LEU A 44 0.86 9.30 -13.41
C LEU A 44 1.43 9.30 -11.98
N PHE A 45 2.74 9.16 -11.79
CA PHE A 45 3.36 9.25 -10.47
C PHE A 45 3.14 10.63 -9.83
N LEU A 46 3.25 11.71 -10.60
CA LEU A 46 2.96 13.06 -10.12
C LEU A 46 1.48 13.19 -9.71
N ILE A 47 0.56 12.75 -10.56
CA ILE A 47 -0.88 12.87 -10.28
C ILE A 47 -1.30 11.96 -9.12
N PHE A 48 -1.07 10.66 -9.26
CA PHE A 48 -1.56 9.66 -8.32
C PHE A 48 -0.68 9.53 -7.07
N GLY A 49 0.64 9.52 -7.24
CA GLY A 49 1.59 9.41 -6.13
C GLY A 49 1.68 10.68 -5.30
N VAL A 50 1.88 11.83 -5.93
CA VAL A 50 2.10 13.10 -5.21
C VAL A 50 0.78 13.76 -4.81
N LEU A 51 -0.15 13.99 -5.75
CA LEU A 51 -1.39 14.71 -5.43
C LEU A 51 -2.34 13.85 -4.61
N ILE A 52 -2.79 12.71 -5.16
CA ILE A 52 -3.81 11.87 -4.50
C ILE A 52 -3.25 11.24 -3.23
N TYR A 53 -2.15 10.49 -3.33
CA TYR A 53 -1.58 9.81 -2.17
C TYR A 53 -1.01 10.76 -1.13
N GLY A 54 -0.36 11.86 -1.55
CA GLY A 54 0.08 12.90 -0.62
C GLY A 54 -1.07 13.54 0.14
N GLY A 55 -2.20 13.82 -0.53
CA GLY A 55 -3.43 14.29 0.10
C GLY A 55 -4.00 13.27 1.09
N LEU A 56 -4.13 12.00 0.69
CA LEU A 56 -4.64 10.93 1.57
C LEU A 56 -3.76 10.73 2.82
N TYR A 57 -2.44 10.80 2.69
CA TYR A 57 -1.54 10.72 3.85
C TYR A 57 -1.65 11.93 4.77
N SER A 58 -1.86 13.12 4.21
CA SER A 58 -2.07 14.34 4.98
C SER A 58 -3.40 14.28 5.74
N LEU A 59 -4.47 13.78 5.12
CA LEU A 59 -5.73 13.50 5.81
C LEU A 59 -5.53 12.51 6.97
N ASN A 60 -4.85 11.40 6.72
CA ASN A 60 -4.58 10.40 7.75
C ASN A 60 -3.78 10.99 8.94
N TYR A 61 -2.81 11.87 8.65
CA TYR A 61 -2.08 12.58 9.70
C TYR A 61 -2.99 13.49 10.55
N ILE A 62 -3.91 14.22 9.92
CA ILE A 62 -4.87 15.07 10.63
C ILE A 62 -5.73 14.25 11.59
N PHE A 63 -6.26 13.11 11.13
CA PHE A 63 -7.05 12.22 11.99
C PHE A 63 -6.22 11.58 13.11
N ASP A 64 -4.95 11.28 12.87
CA ASP A 64 -4.01 10.78 13.89
C ASP A 64 -3.68 11.83 14.98
N GLN A 65 -3.85 13.13 14.69
CA GLN A 65 -3.41 14.24 15.52
C GLN A 65 -4.56 15.13 16.05
N ARG A 66 -5.81 14.64 15.96
CA ARG A 66 -7.03 15.41 16.24
C ARG A 66 -7.03 16.10 17.61
N ASP A 67 -6.34 15.52 18.59
CA ASP A 67 -6.31 16.01 19.98
C ASP A 67 -5.09 16.88 20.32
N LYS A 68 -4.12 17.03 19.40
CA LYS A 68 -2.79 17.62 19.69
C LYS A 68 -2.45 18.89 18.92
N ILE A 69 -3.21 19.28 17.90
CA ILE A 69 -2.85 20.40 17.00
C ILE A 69 -3.82 21.58 17.14
N ILE A 70 -3.31 22.79 16.96
CA ILE A 70 -4.07 24.05 16.89
C ILE A 70 -5.10 23.99 15.75
N LYS A 71 -6.40 24.15 16.08
CA LYS A 71 -7.54 24.01 15.15
C LYS A 71 -7.38 24.73 13.80
N LYS A 72 -6.71 25.90 13.77
CA LYS A 72 -6.53 26.72 12.55
C LYS A 72 -5.46 26.19 11.58
N GLN A 73 -4.44 25.48 12.07
CA GLN A 73 -3.46 24.82 11.20
C GLN A 73 -4.06 23.56 10.55
N ILE A 74 -4.90 22.83 11.31
CA ILE A 74 -5.62 21.65 10.83
C ILE A 74 -6.53 21.99 9.64
N SER A 75 -7.29 23.09 9.71
CA SER A 75 -8.20 23.47 8.62
C SER A 75 -7.47 23.73 7.31
N ASN A 76 -6.32 24.40 7.35
CA ASN A 76 -5.54 24.70 6.15
C ASN A 76 -4.94 23.45 5.53
N VAL A 77 -4.34 22.56 6.33
CA VAL A 77 -3.78 21.29 5.84
C VAL A 77 -4.89 20.39 5.29
N PHE A 78 -6.07 20.38 5.92
CA PHE A 78 -7.25 19.65 5.44
C PHE A 78 -7.70 20.14 4.07
N CYS A 79 -7.87 21.46 3.91
CA CYS A 79 -8.26 22.05 2.62
C CYS A 79 -7.26 21.72 1.51
N ILE A 80 -5.94 21.83 1.78
CA ILE A 80 -4.90 21.47 0.81
C ILE A 80 -4.97 19.99 0.45
N ALA A 81 -5.16 19.11 1.44
CA ALA A 81 -5.25 17.68 1.21
C ALA A 81 -6.45 17.30 0.35
N VAL A 82 -7.63 17.87 0.63
CA VAL A 82 -8.84 17.65 -0.16
C VAL A 82 -8.69 18.23 -1.57
N ALA A 83 -8.15 19.45 -1.71
CA ALA A 83 -7.91 20.05 -3.01
C ALA A 83 -6.97 19.19 -3.88
N ASN A 84 -5.90 18.65 -3.30
CA ASN A 84 -4.98 17.76 -4.03
C ASN A 84 -5.61 16.44 -4.44
N ILE A 85 -6.46 15.84 -3.59
CA ILE A 85 -7.20 14.62 -3.96
C ILE A 85 -8.17 14.92 -5.11
N LEU A 86 -8.95 16.01 -5.01
CA LEU A 86 -9.92 16.39 -6.04
C LEU A 86 -9.24 16.74 -7.37
N LEU A 87 -8.19 17.55 -7.32
CA LEU A 87 -7.39 17.90 -8.51
C LEU A 87 -6.76 16.65 -9.13
N GLY A 88 -6.19 15.77 -8.31
CA GLY A 88 -5.64 14.51 -8.77
C GLY A 88 -6.69 13.63 -9.45
N LEU A 89 -7.86 13.46 -8.84
CA LEU A 89 -8.97 12.69 -9.42
C LEU A 89 -9.46 13.28 -10.74
N LEU A 90 -9.55 14.61 -10.83
CA LEU A 90 -9.91 15.31 -12.07
C LEU A 90 -8.90 15.04 -13.18
N LEU A 91 -7.60 15.13 -12.88
CA LEU A 91 -6.54 14.85 -13.86
C LEU A 91 -6.55 13.38 -14.30
N ILE A 92 -6.76 12.44 -13.38
CA ILE A 92 -6.95 11.02 -13.75
C ILE A 92 -8.17 10.84 -14.64
N PHE A 93 -9.28 11.53 -14.36
CA PHE A 93 -10.48 11.47 -15.18
C PHE A 93 -10.27 11.97 -16.61
N ILE A 94 -9.46 13.03 -16.77
CA ILE A 94 -9.16 13.60 -18.09
C ILE A 94 -8.18 12.70 -18.86
N PHE A 95 -7.06 12.30 -18.24
CA PHE A 95 -5.94 11.66 -18.94
C PHE A 95 -5.95 10.13 -18.90
N TYR A 96 -6.61 9.52 -17.91
CA TYR A 96 -6.49 8.10 -17.60
C TYR A 96 -7.85 7.43 -17.29
N LYS A 97 -8.84 7.66 -18.17
CA LYS A 97 -10.24 7.18 -18.01
C LYS A 97 -10.35 5.71 -17.58
N GLN A 98 -9.52 4.84 -18.13
CA GLN A 98 -9.52 3.40 -17.88
C GLN A 98 -9.20 2.97 -16.43
N ILE A 99 -8.53 3.82 -15.64
CA ILE A 99 -8.16 3.52 -14.24
C ILE A 99 -8.89 4.39 -13.20
N VAL A 100 -9.79 5.29 -13.64
CA VAL A 100 -10.53 6.20 -12.75
C VAL A 100 -11.24 5.42 -11.64
N ALA A 101 -12.01 4.39 -12.02
CA ALA A 101 -12.77 3.59 -11.06
C ALA A 101 -11.86 2.92 -10.01
N LEU A 102 -10.70 2.40 -10.44
CA LEU A 102 -9.73 1.78 -9.54
C LEU A 102 -9.12 2.80 -8.58
N ILE A 103 -8.79 4.00 -9.05
CA ILE A 103 -8.23 5.06 -8.22
C ILE A 103 -9.27 5.60 -7.23
N VAL A 104 -10.53 5.78 -7.65
CA VAL A 104 -11.63 6.17 -6.76
C VAL A 104 -11.85 5.11 -5.68
N LEU A 105 -11.89 3.82 -6.05
CA LEU A 105 -11.98 2.72 -5.09
C LEU A 105 -10.84 2.76 -4.08
N LEU A 106 -9.61 3.02 -4.53
CA LEU A 106 -8.43 3.16 -3.68
C LEU A 106 -8.55 4.33 -2.70
N CYS A 107 -9.08 5.47 -3.15
CA CYS A 107 -9.34 6.62 -2.29
C CYS A 107 -10.39 6.26 -1.22
N ILE A 108 -11.51 5.64 -1.62
CA ILE A 108 -12.56 5.18 -0.71
C ILE A 108 -11.99 4.24 0.35
N ILE A 109 -11.21 3.23 -0.07
CA ILE A 109 -10.55 2.29 0.86
C ILE A 109 -9.66 3.02 1.86
N ASN A 110 -8.85 3.99 1.42
CA ASN A 110 -7.96 4.72 2.33
C ASN A 110 -8.73 5.64 3.29
N ILE A 111 -9.82 6.25 2.83
CA ILE A 111 -10.68 7.10 3.67
C ILE A 111 -11.42 6.23 4.69
N LEU A 112 -12.06 5.13 4.27
CA LEU A 112 -12.73 4.17 5.16
C LEU A 112 -11.77 3.59 6.18
N TYR A 113 -10.56 3.21 5.75
CA TYR A 113 -9.50 2.75 6.64
C TYR A 113 -9.19 3.80 7.72
N THR A 114 -9.00 5.05 7.32
CA THR A 114 -8.54 6.13 8.20
C THR A 114 -9.62 6.56 9.19
N ILE A 115 -10.84 6.79 8.70
CA ILE A 115 -11.92 7.42 9.48
C ILE A 115 -12.71 6.38 10.27
N LEU A 116 -13.08 5.27 9.63
CA LEU A 116 -14.03 4.32 10.18
C LEU A 116 -13.34 3.11 10.77
N ILE A 117 -12.53 2.39 10.01
CA ILE A 117 -12.17 1.01 10.41
C ILE A 117 -11.02 0.96 11.41
N ARG A 118 -9.96 1.75 11.19
CA ARG A 118 -8.75 1.74 12.03
C ARG A 118 -9.00 2.01 13.52
N PRO A 119 -9.91 2.93 13.93
CA PRO A 119 -10.20 3.16 15.34
C PRO A 119 -10.92 1.99 16.04
N TYR A 120 -11.75 1.22 15.32
CA TYR A 120 -12.61 0.20 15.94
C TYR A 120 -12.06 -1.23 15.85
N SER A 121 -11.36 -1.59 14.77
CA SER A 121 -10.88 -2.97 14.59
C SER A 121 -9.56 -3.05 13.83
N LEU A 122 -8.52 -3.52 14.52
CA LEU A 122 -7.19 -3.75 13.95
C LEU A 122 -7.21 -4.78 12.82
N ILE A 123 -7.93 -5.89 13.03
CA ILE A 123 -7.98 -7.01 12.08
C ILE A 123 -8.70 -6.56 10.80
N LEU A 124 -9.84 -5.89 10.92
CA LEU A 124 -10.56 -5.37 9.76
C LEU A 124 -9.74 -4.29 9.04
N ALA A 125 -9.03 -3.44 9.78
CA ALA A 125 -8.14 -2.43 9.20
C ALA A 125 -7.00 -3.06 8.40
N MET A 126 -6.44 -4.17 8.90
CA MET A 126 -5.40 -4.95 8.23
C MET A 126 -5.92 -5.61 6.94
N ILE A 127 -7.08 -6.26 7.00
CA ILE A 127 -7.74 -6.89 5.86
C ILE A 127 -8.02 -5.85 4.78
N LEU A 128 -8.59 -4.70 5.17
CA LEU A 128 -8.93 -3.65 4.24
C LEU A 128 -7.68 -3.04 3.59
N ILE A 129 -6.66 -2.66 4.37
CA ILE A 129 -5.47 -2.01 3.80
C ILE A 129 -4.66 -2.94 2.88
N ALA A 130 -4.69 -4.24 3.14
CA ALA A 130 -4.04 -5.25 2.31
C ALA A 130 -4.55 -5.27 0.87
N THR A 131 -5.79 -4.83 0.61
CA THR A 131 -6.36 -4.71 -0.75
C THR A 131 -5.70 -3.62 -1.59
N THR A 132 -5.06 -2.61 -0.97
CA THR A 132 -4.49 -1.47 -1.70
C THR A 132 -3.31 -1.86 -2.59
N GLY A 133 -2.55 -2.89 -2.21
CA GLY A 133 -1.44 -3.40 -3.01
C GLY A 133 -1.92 -4.02 -4.32
N PRO A 134 -2.79 -5.05 -4.30
CA PRO A 134 -3.40 -5.63 -5.49
C PRO A 134 -4.03 -4.60 -6.43
N ILE A 135 -4.78 -3.62 -5.91
CA ILE A 135 -5.40 -2.59 -6.76
C ILE A 135 -4.33 -1.76 -7.50
N LYS A 136 -3.18 -1.46 -6.88
CA LYS A 136 -2.08 -0.75 -7.58
C LYS A 136 -1.49 -1.58 -8.71
N VAL A 137 -1.30 -2.88 -8.49
CA VAL A 137 -0.87 -3.79 -9.56
C VAL A 137 -1.92 -3.82 -10.67
N LEU A 138 -3.22 -3.85 -10.31
CA LEU A 138 -4.31 -3.80 -11.27
C LEU A 138 -4.33 -2.49 -12.07
N ILE A 139 -4.05 -1.34 -11.44
CA ILE A 139 -3.88 -0.05 -12.12
C ILE A 139 -2.76 -0.14 -13.16
N GLY A 140 -1.58 -0.63 -12.77
CA GLY A 140 -0.43 -0.79 -13.66
C GLY A 140 -0.73 -1.68 -14.87
N THR A 141 -1.36 -2.82 -14.63
CA THR A 141 -1.71 -3.80 -15.68
C THR A 141 -2.80 -3.27 -16.62
N THR A 142 -3.77 -2.52 -16.08
CA THR A 142 -4.81 -1.84 -16.87
C THR A 142 -4.22 -0.72 -17.71
N LEU A 143 -3.20 0.00 -17.22
CA LEU A 143 -2.48 1.01 -18.00
C LEU A 143 -1.72 0.41 -19.17
N ALA A 144 -1.07 -0.74 -18.97
CA ALA A 144 -0.29 -1.40 -20.01
C ALA A 144 -1.17 -1.96 -21.15
N ASN A 145 -2.35 -2.50 -20.81
CA ASN A 145 -3.22 -3.20 -21.76
C ASN A 145 -4.43 -2.38 -22.24
N GLY A 146 -4.74 -1.26 -21.58
CA GLY A 146 -5.96 -0.48 -21.83
C GLY A 146 -7.25 -1.12 -21.29
N VAL A 147 -7.19 -2.38 -20.84
CA VAL A 147 -8.34 -3.14 -20.30
C VAL A 147 -7.96 -3.85 -18.99
N ILE A 148 -8.98 -4.18 -18.19
CA ILE A 148 -8.80 -4.98 -16.97
C ILE A 148 -8.48 -6.42 -17.39
N VAL A 149 -7.26 -6.86 -17.13
CA VAL A 149 -6.81 -8.23 -17.43
C VAL A 149 -7.23 -9.18 -16.30
N ASN A 150 -7.63 -10.40 -16.65
CA ASN A 150 -7.90 -11.44 -15.65
C ASN A 150 -6.59 -11.98 -15.05
N ILE A 151 -6.09 -11.29 -14.03
CA ILE A 151 -4.93 -11.66 -13.22
C ILE A 151 -5.35 -12.05 -11.80
N ALA A 152 -6.56 -12.58 -11.63
CA ALA A 152 -7.13 -12.88 -10.31
C ALA A 152 -6.20 -13.72 -9.41
N PRO A 153 -5.53 -14.79 -9.87
CA PRO A 153 -4.63 -15.56 -9.00
C PRO A 153 -3.43 -14.74 -8.50
N LEU A 154 -2.93 -13.81 -9.33
CA LEU A 154 -1.85 -12.89 -8.95
C LEU A 154 -2.31 -11.85 -7.93
N LEU A 155 -3.52 -11.31 -8.10
CA LEU A 155 -4.08 -10.33 -7.15
C LEU A 155 -4.37 -10.96 -5.79
N ILE A 156 -4.92 -12.18 -5.78
CA ILE A 156 -5.23 -12.91 -4.54
C ILE A 156 -3.94 -13.30 -3.82
N SER A 157 -2.90 -13.76 -4.53
CA SER A 157 -1.63 -14.09 -3.88
C SER A 157 -1.01 -12.85 -3.25
N HIS A 158 -0.95 -11.73 -3.99
CA HIS A 158 -0.44 -10.48 -3.45
C HIS A 158 -1.26 -9.95 -2.26
N TYR A 159 -2.59 -10.11 -2.29
CA TYR A 159 -3.47 -9.76 -1.19
C TYR A 159 -3.14 -10.55 0.08
N LEU A 160 -3.13 -11.89 -0.01
CA LEU A 160 -2.85 -12.79 1.10
C LEU A 160 -1.48 -12.49 1.71
N SER A 161 -0.47 -12.32 0.87
CA SER A 161 0.87 -11.91 1.25
C SER A 161 0.91 -10.57 2.01
N SER A 162 0.12 -9.59 1.56
CA SER A 162 0.00 -8.30 2.22
C SER A 162 -0.63 -8.44 3.61
N VAL A 163 -1.65 -9.28 3.77
CA VAL A 163 -2.26 -9.57 5.10
C VAL A 163 -1.22 -10.18 6.04
N ALA A 164 -0.44 -11.18 5.59
CA ALA A 164 0.61 -11.79 6.42
C ALA A 164 1.67 -10.77 6.83
N PHE A 165 2.11 -9.91 5.90
CA PHE A 165 3.05 -8.83 6.19
C PHE A 165 2.51 -7.86 7.25
N HIS A 166 1.24 -7.45 7.14
CA HIS A 166 0.63 -6.55 8.10
C HIS A 166 0.43 -7.20 9.48
N ALA A 167 0.10 -8.49 9.55
CA ALA A 167 0.00 -9.24 10.80
C ALA A 167 1.35 -9.28 11.53
N LEU A 168 2.42 -9.62 10.79
CA LEU A 168 3.78 -9.64 11.31
C LEU A 168 4.22 -8.25 11.80
N LYS A 169 3.93 -7.20 11.01
CA LYS A 169 4.23 -5.81 11.37
C LYS A 169 3.50 -5.36 12.65
N ASN A 170 2.26 -5.79 12.85
CA ASN A 170 1.47 -5.45 14.04
C ASN A 170 1.94 -6.22 15.28
N TYR A 171 2.39 -7.47 15.12
CA TYR A 171 3.07 -8.22 16.18
C TYR A 171 4.33 -7.50 16.65
N TYR A 172 5.20 -7.06 15.72
CA TYR A 172 6.43 -6.32 16.08
C TYR A 172 6.19 -4.95 16.71
N LYS A 173 4.98 -4.41 16.57
CA LYS A 173 4.56 -3.18 17.26
C LYS A 173 3.91 -3.47 18.62
N ASN A 174 3.90 -4.73 19.06
CA ASN A 174 3.22 -5.21 20.27
C ASN A 174 1.70 -4.93 20.27
N ILE A 175 1.08 -4.86 19.10
CA ILE A 175 -0.37 -4.64 18.97
C ILE A 175 -1.11 -5.97 18.79
N LEU A 176 -0.46 -6.96 18.17
CA LEU A 176 -1.01 -8.29 17.93
C LEU A 176 -0.26 -9.32 18.80
N SER A 177 -0.98 -10.29 19.38
CA SER A 177 -0.37 -11.36 20.16
C SER A 177 0.45 -12.31 19.26
N PHE A 178 1.44 -12.99 19.85
CA PHE A 178 2.24 -13.98 19.12
C PHE A 178 1.39 -15.14 18.57
N VAL A 179 0.44 -15.63 19.38
CA VAL A 179 -0.45 -16.75 19.02
C VAL A 179 -1.32 -16.38 17.81
N ASP A 180 -1.91 -15.18 17.82
CA ASP A 180 -2.77 -14.73 16.72
C ASP A 180 -1.95 -14.50 15.44
N MET A 181 -0.73 -13.96 15.57
CA MET A 181 0.18 -13.79 14.44
C MET A 181 0.51 -15.12 13.77
N ILE A 182 0.88 -16.16 14.55
CA ILE A 182 1.18 -17.49 13.99
C ILE A 182 -0.04 -18.08 13.29
N LYS A 183 -1.23 -18.00 13.91
CA LYS A 183 -2.46 -18.52 13.31
C LYS A 183 -2.74 -17.85 11.95
N ILE A 184 -2.64 -16.53 11.87
CA ILE A 184 -2.90 -15.77 10.65
C ILE A 184 -1.85 -16.08 9.58
N VAL A 185 -0.56 -15.99 9.91
CA VAL A 185 0.53 -16.20 8.94
C VAL A 185 0.55 -17.66 8.47
N GLY A 186 0.39 -18.63 9.39
CA GLY A 186 0.34 -20.05 9.06
C GLY A 186 -0.81 -20.38 8.11
N MET A 187 -2.02 -19.89 8.40
CA MET A 187 -3.18 -20.06 7.51
C MET A 187 -2.94 -19.45 6.12
N ILE A 188 -2.33 -18.26 6.06
CA ILE A 188 -2.02 -17.59 4.80
C ILE A 188 -1.00 -18.37 3.96
N ILE A 189 0.05 -18.93 4.58
CA ILE A 189 1.04 -19.73 3.87
C ILE A 189 0.37 -20.96 3.22
N VAL A 190 -0.50 -21.64 3.95
CA VAL A 190 -1.25 -22.79 3.41
C VAL A 190 -2.13 -22.37 2.23
N LEU A 191 -2.87 -21.27 2.37
CA LEU A 191 -3.69 -20.71 1.29
C LEU A 191 -2.85 -20.33 0.06
N LEU A 192 -1.68 -19.74 0.25
CA LEU A 192 -0.77 -19.39 -0.84
C LEU A 192 -0.23 -20.61 -1.57
N ILE A 193 0.10 -21.70 -0.86
CA ILE A 193 0.53 -22.96 -1.47
C ILE A 193 -0.58 -23.54 -2.35
N ILE A 194 -1.81 -23.63 -1.80
CA ILE A 194 -2.98 -24.12 -2.53
C ILE A 194 -3.23 -23.26 -3.78
N LEU A 195 -3.23 -21.93 -3.62
CA LEU A 195 -3.45 -21.00 -4.72
C LEU A 195 -2.38 -21.11 -5.81
N THR A 196 -1.12 -21.34 -5.42
CA THR A 196 -0.01 -21.52 -6.37
C THR A 196 -0.19 -22.80 -7.18
N LEU A 197 -0.55 -23.91 -6.51
CA LEU A 197 -0.85 -25.17 -7.19
C LEU A 197 -2.00 -25.01 -8.19
N ILE A 198 -3.10 -24.36 -7.77
CA ILE A 198 -4.24 -24.05 -8.65
C ILE A 198 -3.82 -23.16 -9.82
N SER A 199 -3.00 -22.13 -9.56
CA SER A 199 -2.53 -21.19 -10.60
C SER A 199 -1.67 -21.88 -11.67
N ILE A 200 -0.83 -22.83 -11.27
CA ILE A 200 0.02 -23.59 -12.18
C ILE A 200 -0.81 -24.62 -12.96
N LEU A 201 -1.64 -25.39 -12.27
CA LEU A 201 -2.38 -26.52 -12.85
C LEU A 201 -3.53 -26.08 -13.75
N ILE A 202 -4.30 -25.07 -13.35
CA ILE A 202 -5.51 -24.64 -14.06
C ILE A 202 -5.21 -23.47 -14.99
N PHE A 203 -4.55 -22.44 -14.47
CA PHE A 203 -4.39 -21.18 -15.20
C PHE A 203 -3.09 -21.10 -16.01
N LYS A 204 -2.13 -22.01 -15.80
CA LYS A 204 -0.77 -21.95 -16.36
C LYS A 204 -0.08 -20.60 -16.10
N VAL A 205 -0.42 -19.95 -14.97
CA VAL A 205 0.12 -18.63 -14.58
C VAL A 205 1.28 -18.83 -13.60
N TYR A 206 2.49 -18.93 -14.16
CA TYR A 206 3.73 -19.13 -13.39
C TYR A 206 4.17 -17.90 -12.58
N TYR A 207 3.69 -16.70 -12.94
CA TYR A 207 4.03 -15.45 -12.23
C TYR A 207 3.54 -15.40 -10.77
N SER A 208 2.59 -16.26 -10.39
CA SER A 208 2.13 -16.43 -9.01
C SER A 208 3.26 -16.88 -8.06
N ILE A 209 4.21 -17.68 -8.57
CA ILE A 209 5.37 -18.18 -7.83
C ILE A 209 6.29 -17.03 -7.42
N ILE A 210 6.49 -16.04 -8.29
CA ILE A 210 7.35 -14.89 -8.02
C ILE A 210 6.85 -14.12 -6.80
N PHE A 211 5.53 -13.92 -6.68
CA PHE A 211 4.95 -13.24 -5.53
C PHE A 211 5.05 -14.05 -4.24
N VAL A 212 4.86 -15.37 -4.28
CA VAL A 212 5.09 -16.22 -3.10
C VAL A 212 6.54 -16.14 -2.67
N LEU A 213 7.49 -16.23 -3.59
CA LEU A 213 8.93 -16.06 -3.31
C LEU A 213 9.24 -14.67 -2.74
N PHE A 214 8.66 -13.61 -3.32
CA PHE A 214 8.83 -12.25 -2.82
C PHE A 214 8.25 -12.07 -1.42
N THR A 215 7.15 -12.76 -1.11
CA THR A 215 6.50 -12.76 0.20
C THR A 215 7.33 -13.48 1.24
N VAL A 216 7.84 -14.66 0.89
CA VAL A 216 8.79 -15.40 1.74
C VAL A 216 10.02 -14.54 1.99
N LEU A 217 10.63 -13.98 0.94
CA LEU A 217 11.80 -13.10 1.08
C LEU A 217 11.51 -11.85 1.93
N ASN A 218 10.40 -11.15 1.69
CA ASN A 218 10.05 -9.95 2.47
C ASN A 218 9.72 -10.27 3.93
N THR A 219 9.02 -11.37 4.19
CA THR A 219 8.77 -11.81 5.57
C THR A 219 10.09 -12.19 6.24
N SER A 220 10.99 -12.93 5.58
CA SER A 220 12.34 -13.25 6.07
C SER A 220 13.20 -12.02 6.34
N LEU A 221 13.21 -11.03 5.45
CA LEU A 221 13.96 -9.78 5.61
C LEU A 221 13.39 -8.93 6.76
N THR A 222 12.07 -8.89 6.90
CA THR A 222 11.40 -8.18 8.00
C THR A 222 11.71 -8.85 9.35
N LEU A 223 11.73 -10.19 9.40
CA LEU A 223 12.18 -10.96 10.57
C LEU A 223 13.64 -10.61 10.94
N LYS A 224 14.53 -10.57 9.95
CA LYS A 224 15.96 -10.25 10.15
C LYS A 224 16.15 -8.83 10.68
N ASN A 225 15.58 -7.81 10.03
CA ASN A 225 15.73 -6.41 10.44
C ASN A 225 15.13 -6.10 11.82
N ASN A 226 14.01 -6.74 12.20
CA ASN A 226 13.43 -6.53 13.52
C ASN A 226 14.16 -7.29 14.63
N LYS A 227 14.80 -8.44 14.35
CA LYS A 227 15.70 -9.13 15.30
C LYS A 227 16.89 -8.24 15.69
N TYR A 228 17.45 -7.49 14.74
CA TYR A 228 18.52 -6.52 15.04
C TYR A 228 18.02 -5.31 15.85
N ARG A 229 16.77 -4.88 15.63
CA ARG A 229 16.16 -3.75 16.36
C ARG A 229 15.77 -4.10 17.80
N SER A 230 15.35 -5.34 18.05
CA SER A 230 15.11 -5.82 19.41
C SER A 230 16.42 -6.03 20.18
N LEU A 231 17.46 -6.56 19.52
CA LEU A 231 18.81 -6.66 20.08
C LEU A 231 19.39 -5.28 20.41
N SER A 232 19.23 -4.28 19.54
CA SER A 232 19.75 -2.94 19.81
C SER A 232 19.06 -2.29 21.01
N LYS A 233 17.74 -2.45 21.17
CA LYS A 233 17.00 -1.98 22.35
C LYS A 233 17.45 -2.71 23.63
N TYR A 234 17.70 -4.01 23.53
CA TYR A 234 18.17 -4.82 24.67
C TYR A 234 19.59 -4.42 25.11
N ILE A 235 20.51 -4.23 24.15
CA ILE A 235 21.88 -3.75 24.40
C ILE A 235 21.85 -2.32 24.99
N MET A 236 20.99 -1.45 24.48
CA MET A 236 20.86 -0.08 24.99
C MET A 236 20.33 -0.06 26.43
N HIS A 237 19.43 -0.98 26.78
CA HIS A 237 18.89 -1.12 28.14
C HIS A 237 19.90 -1.71 29.14
N ILE A 238 20.81 -2.57 28.69
CA ILE A 238 21.94 -3.08 29.48
C ILE A 238 22.96 -1.97 29.75
N ARG A 239 23.16 -1.04 28.79
CA ARG A 239 24.15 0.03 28.91
C ARG A 239 23.73 1.20 29.81
N THR A 240 22.45 1.27 30.16
CA THR A 240 21.86 2.32 31.02
C THR A 240 21.57 1.84 32.46
N ARG A 241 21.99 0.62 32.81
CA ARG A 241 22.03 0.11 34.18
C ARG A 241 23.49 -0.02 34.61
#